data_AF-A0A1U8BDC1-F1
#
_entry.id   AF-A0A1U8BDC1-F1
#
_cell.length_a   1.000
_cell.length_b   1.000
_cell.length_c   1.000
_cell.angle_alpha   90.00
_cell.angle_beta   90.00
_cell.angle_gamma   90.00
#
_symmetry.space_group_name_H-M   'P 1'
#
loop_
_entity.id
_entity.type
_entity.pdbx_description
1 polymer ?
#
loop_
_entity_poly.entity_id
_entity_poly.type
_entity_poly.pdbx_seq_one_letter_code
_entity_poly.pdbx_strand_id
1 'polypeptide(L)'
;MPQLRSLKFLGVFEKFDILGDGLFNADFDKWSTQRKMAHSSFRSAQFRTFLADVTRKIVDDKLIPLLVDLARKGCCLDLKDVMSRFTFETTVATVYGRDLGYLSPEFPTNEFLQVVENAEEAMLYRFALPTFVWKLMRWLKVGTEKKYSKAWATGDALSAEFISQTREELLQGVETNTTLAIYIKSQKDVSDKLLRDNMLTFNIAGQSTTAASLSWFFWLVCKNPHVEAKILEELGFVFSEKMNKLLQVKGILMRENEGYGGHGWCLMKVMSGLVYLHAAFCETLRLYPPVKFNTRGVLKEDVLPDGSVVRPGNLGCM
;
A
#
# COMPACT_ATOMS: atom_id res chain seq x y z
N MET A 1 20.20 -26.05 10.33
CA MET A 1 19.59 -25.01 9.48
C MET A 1 19.61 -23.54 9.99
N PRO A 2 20.23 -23.16 11.13
CA PRO A 2 20.45 -21.73 11.46
C PRO A 2 21.60 -21.04 10.69
N GLN A 3 22.44 -21.80 9.98
CA GLN A 3 23.70 -21.32 9.40
C GLN A 3 23.56 -20.58 8.05
N LEU A 4 22.34 -20.44 7.51
CA LEU A 4 22.06 -19.71 6.26
C LEU A 4 21.57 -18.27 6.47
N ARG A 5 21.75 -17.68 7.67
CA ARG A 5 21.94 -16.22 7.76
C ARG A 5 23.30 -15.88 7.16
N SER A 6 23.45 -16.10 5.86
CA SER A 6 24.70 -15.78 5.19
C SER A 6 24.87 -14.27 5.25
N LEU A 7 25.98 -13.83 5.84
CA LEU A 7 26.43 -12.43 5.87
C LEU A 7 26.41 -11.75 4.49
N LYS A 8 26.33 -12.52 3.39
CA LYS A 8 26.36 -12.03 2.02
C LYS A 8 25.09 -11.29 1.59
N PHE A 9 23.94 -11.53 2.23
CA PHE A 9 22.68 -10.85 1.88
C PHE A 9 22.29 -9.71 2.83
N LEU A 10 23.01 -9.55 3.96
CA LEU A 10 22.75 -8.47 4.93
C LEU A 10 22.76 -7.09 4.28
N GLY A 11 23.63 -6.88 3.27
CA GLY A 11 23.74 -5.60 2.58
C GLY A 11 22.48 -5.17 1.81
N VAL A 12 21.53 -6.07 1.51
CA VAL A 12 20.24 -5.71 0.90
C VAL A 12 19.25 -5.30 1.99
N PHE A 13 19.16 -6.07 3.08
CA PHE A 13 18.31 -5.76 4.23
C PHE A 13 18.69 -4.43 4.91
N GLU A 14 20.00 -4.12 4.95
CA GLU A 14 20.51 -2.84 5.45
C GLU A 14 20.00 -1.63 4.63
N LYS A 15 19.68 -1.83 3.35
CA LYS A 15 19.16 -0.73 2.50
C LYS A 15 17.72 -0.36 2.85
N PHE A 16 16.94 -1.31 3.39
CA PHE A 16 15.55 -1.15 3.81
C PHE A 16 15.40 -1.09 5.33
N ASP A 17 16.43 -0.64 6.05
CA ASP A 17 16.44 -0.69 7.51
C ASP A 17 15.24 0.03 8.17
N ILE A 18 14.62 1.02 7.52
CA ILE A 18 13.38 1.68 8.01
C ILE A 18 12.23 0.71 8.18
N LEU A 19 12.21 -0.40 7.46
CA LEU A 19 11.19 -1.43 7.58
C LEU A 19 11.48 -2.42 8.71
N GLY A 20 12.65 -2.31 9.38
CA GLY A 20 13.05 -3.15 10.49
C GLY A 20 12.96 -4.64 10.18
N ASP A 21 12.28 -5.40 11.04
CA ASP A 21 11.98 -6.83 10.85
C ASP A 21 10.59 -7.07 10.19
N GLY A 22 10.02 -6.05 9.55
CA GLY A 22 8.70 -6.10 8.92
C GLY A 22 8.63 -7.04 7.72
N LEU A 23 7.42 -7.38 7.27
CA LEU A 23 7.18 -8.41 6.27
C LEU A 23 8.03 -8.30 4.98
N PHE A 24 8.35 -7.09 4.52
CA PHE A 24 9.18 -6.85 3.32
C PHE A 24 10.69 -7.03 3.58
N ASN A 25 11.14 -6.87 4.82
CA ASN A 25 12.55 -6.91 5.20
C ASN A 25 12.88 -8.12 6.10
N ALA A 26 12.00 -9.12 6.11
CA ALA A 26 12.18 -10.37 6.82
C ALA A 26 12.38 -11.54 5.84
N ASP A 27 13.10 -12.58 6.29
CA ASP A 27 13.38 -13.78 5.51
C ASP A 27 13.13 -15.07 6.34
N PHE A 28 13.05 -16.22 5.67
CA PHE A 28 12.88 -17.56 6.27
C PHE A 28 11.71 -17.66 7.27
N ASP A 29 11.94 -18.14 8.48
CA ASP A 29 10.90 -18.40 9.49
C ASP A 29 10.21 -17.12 9.97
N LYS A 30 10.97 -16.02 10.09
CA LYS A 30 10.41 -14.70 10.43
C LYS A 30 9.42 -14.26 9.36
N TRP A 31 9.82 -14.37 8.09
CA TRP A 31 8.94 -14.05 6.97
C TRP A 31 7.74 -15.00 6.90
N SER A 32 7.95 -16.30 7.04
CA SER A 32 6.90 -17.32 6.93
C SER A 32 5.78 -17.08 7.95
N THR A 33 6.14 -16.78 9.20
CA THR A 33 5.18 -16.48 10.27
C THR A 33 4.38 -15.22 9.95
N GLN A 34 5.06 -14.13 9.61
CA GLN A 34 4.41 -12.86 9.27
C GLN A 34 3.54 -12.98 8.00
N ARG A 35 4.01 -13.73 6.99
CA ARG A 35 3.31 -13.95 5.73
C ARG A 35 2.02 -14.73 5.92
N LYS A 36 2.03 -15.77 6.75
CA LYS A 36 0.82 -16.54 7.08
C LYS A 36 -0.25 -15.64 7.71
N MET A 37 0.14 -14.83 8.69
CA MET A 37 -0.74 -13.89 9.38
C MET A 37 -1.27 -12.78 8.46
N ALA A 38 -0.40 -12.16 7.66
CA ALA A 38 -0.81 -11.17 6.68
C ALA A 38 -1.79 -11.79 5.67
N HIS A 39 -1.47 -12.96 5.12
CA HIS A 39 -2.28 -13.64 4.11
C HIS A 39 -3.69 -13.98 4.63
N SER A 40 -3.81 -14.52 5.85
CA SER A 40 -5.12 -14.81 6.44
C SER A 40 -5.95 -13.54 6.63
N SER A 41 -5.32 -12.46 7.06
CA SER A 41 -5.96 -11.15 7.30
C SER A 41 -6.49 -10.55 5.99
N PHE A 42 -5.63 -10.42 4.97
CA PHE A 42 -5.99 -9.82 3.68
C PHE A 42 -6.99 -10.65 2.86
N ARG A 43 -7.04 -11.98 3.05
CA ARG A 43 -7.99 -12.86 2.36
C ARG A 43 -9.40 -12.81 2.98
N SER A 44 -9.51 -12.42 4.25
CA SER A 44 -10.79 -12.42 4.97
C SER A 44 -11.84 -11.56 4.23
N ALA A 45 -13.09 -12.03 4.23
CA ALA A 45 -14.19 -11.27 3.62
C ALA A 45 -14.42 -9.95 4.38
N GLN A 46 -14.33 -9.99 5.71
CA GLN A 46 -14.48 -8.83 6.59
C GLN A 46 -13.48 -7.73 6.26
N PHE A 47 -12.18 -8.04 6.14
CA PHE A 47 -11.16 -7.05 5.78
C PHE A 47 -11.40 -6.47 4.38
N ARG A 48 -11.75 -7.30 3.39
CA ARG A 48 -11.96 -6.82 2.03
C ARG A 48 -13.21 -5.93 1.90
N THR A 49 -14.29 -6.26 2.61
CA THR A 49 -15.47 -5.40 2.71
C THR A 49 -15.10 -4.08 3.39
N PHE A 50 -14.41 -4.12 4.54
CA PHE A 50 -13.92 -2.93 5.24
C PHE A 50 -13.05 -2.03 4.35
N LEU A 51 -12.09 -2.60 3.63
CA LEU A 51 -11.24 -1.87 2.68
C LEU A 51 -12.06 -1.20 1.58
N ALA A 52 -13.05 -1.91 1.02
CA ALA A 52 -13.94 -1.36 0.00
C ALA A 52 -14.79 -0.21 0.55
N ASP A 53 -15.30 -0.33 1.78
CA ASP A 53 -16.09 0.72 2.44
C ASP A 53 -15.23 1.96 2.74
N VAL A 54 -14.02 1.79 3.28
CA VAL A 54 -13.07 2.88 3.54
C VAL A 54 -12.71 3.60 2.24
N THR A 55 -12.33 2.84 1.21
CA THR A 55 -11.94 3.40 -0.10
C THR A 55 -13.09 4.18 -0.71
N ARG A 56 -14.30 3.60 -0.72
CA ARG A 56 -15.48 4.26 -1.25
C ARG A 56 -15.80 5.55 -0.50
N LYS A 57 -15.74 5.53 0.84
CA LYS A 57 -15.98 6.73 1.64
C LYS A 57 -15.02 7.86 1.27
N ILE A 58 -13.73 7.57 1.15
CA ILE A 58 -12.73 8.58 0.75
C ILE A 58 -13.00 9.09 -0.68
N VAL A 59 -13.42 8.22 -1.59
CA VAL A 59 -13.78 8.62 -2.96
C VAL A 59 -15.00 9.55 -2.98
N ASP A 60 -16.09 9.13 -2.32
CA ASP A 60 -17.39 9.82 -2.32
C ASP A 60 -17.31 11.14 -1.54
N ASP A 61 -16.68 11.14 -0.36
CA ASP A 61 -16.69 12.29 0.55
C ASP A 61 -15.56 13.30 0.28
N LYS A 62 -14.47 12.90 -0.38
CA LYS A 62 -13.27 13.75 -0.53
C LYS A 62 -12.75 13.85 -1.96
N LEU A 63 -12.41 12.73 -2.60
CA LEU A 63 -11.74 12.77 -3.91
C LEU A 63 -12.63 13.40 -5.00
N ILE A 64 -13.87 12.93 -5.14
CA ILE A 64 -14.79 13.46 -6.15
C ILE A 64 -15.12 14.93 -5.87
N PRO A 65 -15.52 15.34 -4.64
CA PRO A 65 -15.75 16.75 -4.33
C PRO A 65 -14.55 17.65 -4.67
N LEU A 66 -13.33 17.22 -4.35
CA LEU A 66 -12.11 17.93 -4.67
C LEU A 66 -11.92 18.13 -6.17
N LEU A 67 -12.06 17.04 -6.95
CA LEU A 67 -11.91 17.09 -8.41
C LEU A 67 -12.99 17.96 -9.07
N VAL A 68 -14.23 17.91 -8.57
CA VAL A 68 -15.34 18.73 -9.08
C VAL A 68 -15.11 20.22 -8.80
N ASP A 69 -14.67 20.58 -7.59
CA ASP A 69 -14.36 21.97 -7.24
C ASP A 69 -13.21 22.53 -8.10
N LEU A 70 -12.13 21.76 -8.26
CA LEU A 70 -11.00 22.15 -9.09
C LEU A 70 -11.38 22.27 -10.57
N ALA A 71 -12.20 21.36 -11.09
CA ALA A 71 -12.70 21.41 -12.46
C ALA A 71 -13.56 22.66 -12.71
N ARG A 72 -14.42 23.05 -11.76
CA ARG A 72 -15.21 24.30 -11.83
C ARG A 72 -14.34 25.54 -11.87
N LYS A 73 -13.22 25.54 -11.14
CA LYS A 73 -12.24 26.64 -11.12
C LYS A 73 -11.36 26.69 -12.37
N GLY A 74 -11.36 25.65 -13.19
CA GLY A 74 -10.50 25.56 -14.38
C GLY A 74 -9.01 25.44 -14.05
N CYS A 75 -8.66 24.98 -12.84
CA CYS A 75 -7.27 24.86 -12.39
C CYS A 75 -6.60 23.63 -13.00
N CYS A 76 -5.37 23.78 -13.50
CA CYS A 76 -4.51 22.64 -13.79
C CYS A 76 -4.00 22.05 -12.47
N LEU A 77 -4.02 20.72 -12.36
CA LEU A 77 -3.55 19.98 -11.19
C LEU A 77 -2.55 18.90 -11.58
N ASP A 78 -1.63 18.59 -10.67
CA ASP A 78 -0.78 17.40 -10.80
C ASP A 78 -1.56 16.18 -10.28
N LEU A 79 -2.00 15.32 -11.21
CA LEU A 79 -2.76 14.13 -10.86
C LEU A 79 -1.93 13.16 -10.01
N LYS A 80 -0.60 13.18 -10.15
CA LYS A 80 0.29 12.36 -9.32
C LYS A 80 0.17 12.75 -7.85
N ASP A 81 0.21 14.05 -7.54
CA ASP A 81 0.05 14.53 -6.16
C ASP A 81 -1.31 14.14 -5.58
N VAL A 82 -2.38 14.28 -6.36
CA VAL A 82 -3.73 13.86 -5.95
C VAL A 82 -3.80 12.36 -5.68
N MET A 83 -3.25 11.51 -6.57
CA MET A 83 -3.22 10.07 -6.36
C MET A 83 -2.35 9.66 -5.16
N SER A 84 -1.23 10.35 -4.93
CA SER A 84 -0.39 10.15 -3.73
C SER A 84 -1.17 10.46 -2.45
N ARG A 85 -1.88 11.60 -2.39
CA ARG A 85 -2.72 11.96 -1.23
C ARG A 85 -3.87 11.00 -1.01
N PHE A 86 -4.57 10.62 -2.08
CA PHE A 86 -5.68 9.68 -2.03
C PHE A 86 -5.25 8.30 -1.49
N THR A 87 -4.17 7.75 -2.04
CA THR A 87 -3.64 6.45 -1.61
C THR A 87 -3.03 6.51 -0.22
N PHE A 88 -2.47 7.64 0.18
CA PHE A 88 -2.00 7.88 1.54
C PHE A 88 -3.17 7.82 2.54
N GLU A 89 -4.22 8.60 2.33
CA GLU A 89 -5.39 8.58 3.22
C GLU A 89 -6.04 7.19 3.28
N THR A 90 -6.22 6.53 2.13
CA THR A 90 -6.82 5.20 2.06
C THR A 90 -5.98 4.17 2.81
N THR A 91 -4.65 4.26 2.69
CA THR A 91 -3.72 3.35 3.35
C THR A 91 -3.68 3.59 4.85
N VAL A 92 -3.60 4.85 5.30
CA VAL A 92 -3.63 5.19 6.74
C VAL A 92 -4.95 4.79 7.38
N ALA A 93 -6.08 5.04 6.72
CA ALA A 93 -7.39 4.64 7.20
C ALA A 93 -7.53 3.12 7.29
N THR A 94 -6.98 2.37 6.32
CA THR A 94 -7.03 0.91 6.33
C THR A 94 -6.09 0.30 7.39
N VAL A 95 -4.86 0.82 7.49
CA VAL A 95 -3.82 0.28 8.36
C VAL A 95 -4.06 0.64 9.82
N TYR A 96 -4.32 1.92 10.10
CA TYR A 96 -4.41 2.49 11.44
C TYR A 96 -5.83 2.91 11.85
N GLY A 97 -6.78 3.01 10.91
CA GLY A 97 -8.12 3.53 11.22
C GLY A 97 -8.11 5.03 11.52
N ARG A 98 -7.22 5.78 10.87
CA ARG A 98 -7.05 7.22 11.07
C ARG A 98 -7.35 7.98 9.79
N ASP A 99 -7.90 9.17 9.95
CA ASP A 99 -8.09 10.14 8.88
C ASP A 99 -7.26 11.38 9.21
N LEU A 100 -6.32 11.71 8.33
CA LEU A 100 -5.39 12.83 8.53
C LEU A 100 -5.75 14.06 7.67
N GLY A 101 -6.79 13.99 6.84
CA GLY A 101 -7.31 15.14 6.10
C GLY A 101 -6.40 15.74 5.02
N TYR A 102 -5.48 14.96 4.45
CA TYR A 102 -4.55 15.45 3.42
C TYR A 102 -5.15 15.56 2.02
N LEU A 103 -6.35 15.01 1.79
CA LEU A 103 -7.14 15.17 0.58
C LEU A 103 -8.21 16.28 0.73
N SER A 104 -8.04 17.19 1.69
CA SER A 104 -8.95 18.31 1.90
C SER A 104 -8.76 19.42 0.85
N PRO A 105 -9.78 20.29 0.63
CA PRO A 105 -9.72 21.39 -0.33
C PRO A 105 -8.57 22.37 -0.11
N GLU A 106 -8.08 22.49 1.12
CA GLU A 106 -6.95 23.36 1.49
C GLU A 106 -5.61 22.87 0.95
N PHE A 107 -5.53 21.62 0.46
CA PHE A 107 -4.29 20.98 -0.02
C PHE A 107 -3.11 21.17 0.94
N PRO A 108 -3.26 20.82 2.24
CA PRO A 108 -2.21 21.06 3.22
C PRO A 108 -0.92 20.32 2.84
N THR A 109 0.22 20.92 3.17
CA THR A 109 1.53 20.25 3.00
C THR A 109 1.55 18.99 3.86
N ASN A 110 1.70 17.83 3.23
CA ASN A 110 1.70 16.56 3.94
C ASN A 110 3.12 16.21 4.41
N GLU A 111 3.45 16.61 5.64
CA GLU A 111 4.75 16.31 6.25
C GLU A 111 5.02 14.80 6.30
N PHE A 112 3.99 13.97 6.51
CA PHE A 112 4.14 12.52 6.56
C PHE A 112 4.40 11.90 5.19
N LEU A 113 3.69 12.34 4.15
CA LEU A 113 3.92 11.95 2.77
C LEU A 113 5.35 12.33 2.35
N GLN A 114 5.79 13.54 2.66
CA GLN A 114 7.18 13.95 2.40
C GLN A 114 8.17 13.08 3.16
N VAL A 115 7.85 12.67 4.37
CA VAL A 115 8.66 11.75 5.17
C VAL A 115 8.78 10.38 4.47
N VAL A 116 7.67 9.82 3.99
CA VAL A 116 7.66 8.55 3.23
C VAL A 116 8.44 8.70 1.92
N GLU A 117 8.20 9.75 1.14
CA GLU A 117 8.89 10.00 -0.13
C GLU A 117 10.40 10.21 0.06
N ASN A 118 10.81 10.93 1.11
CA ASN A 118 12.23 11.09 1.45
C ASN A 118 12.86 9.76 1.87
N ALA A 119 12.10 8.90 2.56
CA ALA A 119 12.58 7.57 2.94
C ALA A 119 12.81 6.70 1.69
N GLU A 120 11.85 6.68 0.78
CA GLU A 120 11.92 5.96 -0.49
C GLU A 120 13.04 6.47 -1.40
N GLU A 121 13.18 7.79 -1.50
CA GLU A 121 14.28 8.43 -2.23
C GLU A 121 15.62 7.92 -1.70
N ALA A 122 15.86 8.03 -0.39
CA ALA A 122 17.12 7.57 0.19
C ALA A 122 17.34 6.06 -0.02
N MET A 123 16.31 5.23 0.14
CA MET A 123 16.40 3.79 -0.15
C MET A 123 16.83 3.53 -1.60
N LEU A 124 16.26 4.24 -2.56
CA LEU A 124 16.64 4.13 -3.98
C LEU A 124 18.09 4.57 -4.21
N TYR A 125 18.54 5.68 -3.61
CA TYR A 125 19.93 6.13 -3.72
C TYR A 125 20.93 5.10 -3.17
N ARG A 126 20.57 4.33 -2.13
CA ARG A 126 21.43 3.24 -1.62
C ARG A 126 21.60 2.09 -2.61
N PHE A 127 20.70 1.94 -3.60
CA PHE A 127 20.90 0.99 -4.69
C PHE A 127 21.86 1.52 -5.76
N ALA A 128 21.89 2.83 -5.97
CA ALA A 128 22.79 3.47 -6.94
C ALA A 128 24.20 3.75 -6.37
N LEU A 129 24.33 3.97 -5.06
CA LEU A 129 25.59 4.35 -4.42
C LEU A 129 26.33 3.13 -3.84
N PRO A 130 27.68 3.09 -3.93
CA PRO A 130 28.49 2.10 -3.21
C PRO A 130 28.23 2.14 -1.70
N THR A 131 28.32 0.98 -1.04
CA THR A 131 27.96 0.84 0.38
C THR A 131 28.68 1.80 1.31
N PHE A 132 29.96 2.06 1.05
CA PHE A 132 30.75 2.98 1.88
C PHE A 132 30.30 4.45 1.75
N VAL A 133 29.78 4.85 0.58
CA VAL A 133 29.38 6.24 0.31
C VAL A 133 28.12 6.59 1.09
N TRP A 134 27.06 5.79 0.98
CA TRP A 134 25.82 6.09 1.70
C TRP A 134 26.00 5.92 3.22
N LYS A 135 26.84 4.97 3.68
CA LYS A 135 27.19 4.85 5.10
C LYS A 135 27.94 6.08 5.60
N LEU A 136 28.84 6.66 4.79
CA LEU A 136 29.51 7.91 5.12
C LEU A 136 28.53 9.10 5.18
N MET A 137 27.61 9.19 4.20
CA MET A 137 26.55 10.22 4.21
C MET A 137 25.66 10.12 5.46
N ARG A 138 25.34 8.90 5.88
CA ARG A 138 24.59 8.63 7.12
C ARG A 138 25.37 9.07 8.35
N TRP A 139 26.67 8.73 8.42
CA TRP A 139 27.53 9.13 9.53
C TRP A 139 27.66 10.65 9.64
N LEU A 140 27.84 11.33 8.51
CA LEU A 140 27.92 12.80 8.44
C LEU A 140 26.56 13.49 8.53
N LYS A 141 25.44 12.76 8.51
CA LYS A 141 24.06 13.27 8.45
C LYS A 141 23.87 14.34 7.37
N VAL A 142 24.30 14.02 6.15
CA VAL A 142 24.20 14.91 4.97
C VAL A 142 23.32 14.30 3.87
N GLY A 143 22.80 15.16 3.00
CA GLY A 143 22.04 14.75 1.82
C GLY A 143 20.78 13.94 2.15
N THR A 144 20.54 12.90 1.35
CA THR A 144 19.37 12.00 1.46
C THR A 144 19.31 11.26 2.80
N GLU A 145 20.45 10.89 3.39
CA GLU A 145 20.49 10.21 4.69
C GLU A 145 20.08 11.13 5.86
N LYS A 146 20.30 12.45 5.75
CA LYS A 146 19.77 13.42 6.73
C LYS A 146 18.25 13.43 6.72
N LYS A 147 17.66 13.52 5.51
CA LYS A 147 16.21 13.51 5.32
C LYS A 147 15.64 12.18 5.79
N TYR A 148 16.31 11.07 5.49
CA TYR A 148 15.95 9.73 5.95
C TYR A 148 15.89 9.63 7.48
N SER A 149 16.88 10.16 8.19
CA SER A 149 16.89 10.12 9.67
C SER A 149 15.73 10.92 10.28
N LYS A 150 15.36 12.06 9.67
CA LYS A 150 14.18 12.84 10.11
C LYS A 150 12.90 12.06 9.81
N ALA A 151 12.80 11.50 8.61
CA ALA A 151 11.68 10.67 8.16
C ALA A 151 11.44 9.48 9.09
N TRP A 152 12.50 8.77 9.46
CA TRP A 152 12.44 7.68 10.42
C TRP A 152 11.84 8.13 11.74
N ALA A 153 12.37 9.20 12.34
CA ALA A 153 11.94 9.66 13.67
C ALA A 153 10.46 10.05 13.69
N THR A 154 9.99 10.75 12.65
CA THR A 154 8.58 11.13 12.51
C THR A 154 7.67 9.90 12.32
N GLY A 155 8.05 8.96 11.44
CA GLY A 155 7.28 7.75 11.21
C GLY A 155 7.21 6.84 12.43
N ASP A 156 8.28 6.77 13.22
CA ASP A 156 8.36 6.01 14.46
C ASP A 156 7.45 6.58 15.54
N ALA A 157 7.51 7.91 15.75
CA ALA A 157 6.67 8.60 16.73
C ALA A 157 5.16 8.43 16.43
N LEU A 158 4.76 8.62 15.16
CA LEU A 158 3.36 8.46 14.77
C LEU A 158 2.89 7.01 14.83
N SER A 159 3.75 6.06 14.45
CA SER A 159 3.42 4.64 14.59
C SER A 159 3.20 4.27 16.06
N ALA A 160 4.06 4.76 16.96
CA ALA A 160 3.91 4.53 18.39
C ALA A 160 2.61 5.13 18.95
N GLU A 161 2.28 6.35 18.53
CA GLU A 161 1.02 7.02 18.92
C GLU A 161 -0.21 6.20 18.47
N PHE A 162 -0.27 5.80 17.19
CA PHE A 162 -1.39 5.02 16.67
C PHE A 162 -1.49 3.64 17.30
N ILE A 163 -0.36 2.97 17.56
CA ILE A 163 -0.34 1.68 18.27
C ILE A 163 -0.93 1.84 19.68
N SER A 164 -0.54 2.88 20.41
CA SER A 164 -1.04 3.15 21.75
C SER A 164 -2.56 3.38 21.74
N GLN A 165 -3.03 4.26 20.84
CA GLN A 165 -4.46 4.57 20.75
C GLN A 165 -5.29 3.35 20.34
N THR A 166 -4.85 2.57 19.34
CA THR A 166 -5.60 1.36 18.93
C THR A 166 -5.65 0.33 20.05
N ARG A 167 -4.59 0.16 20.85
CA ARG A 167 -4.64 -0.73 22.02
C ARG A 167 -5.68 -0.26 23.04
N GLU A 168 -5.73 1.04 23.32
CA GLU A 168 -6.70 1.61 24.23
C GLU A 168 -8.15 1.42 23.73
N GLU A 169 -8.41 1.72 22.46
CA GLU A 169 -9.71 1.49 21.81
C GLU A 169 -10.16 0.02 21.91
N LEU A 170 -9.23 -0.92 21.69
CA LEU A 170 -9.52 -2.35 21.81
C LEU A 170 -9.82 -2.77 23.25
N LEU A 171 -9.16 -2.17 24.25
CA LEU A 171 -9.47 -2.40 25.68
C LEU A 171 -10.83 -1.85 26.06
N GLN A 172 -11.26 -0.75 25.44
CA GLN A 172 -12.59 -0.16 25.60
C GLN A 172 -13.69 -0.93 24.83
N GLY A 173 -13.33 -2.00 24.11
CA GLY A 173 -14.27 -2.84 23.37
C GLY A 173 -14.66 -2.29 21.99
N VAL A 174 -13.93 -1.31 21.46
CA VAL A 174 -14.15 -0.81 20.09
C VAL A 174 -13.69 -1.88 19.10
N GLU A 175 -14.65 -2.49 18.40
CA GLU A 175 -14.32 -3.41 17.32
C GLU A 175 -13.97 -2.66 16.04
N THR A 176 -12.80 -2.98 15.50
CA THR A 176 -12.32 -2.45 14.22
C THR A 176 -11.62 -3.55 13.41
N ASN A 177 -11.68 -3.40 12.09
CA ASN A 177 -11.11 -4.33 11.10
C ASN A 177 -9.85 -3.75 10.43
N THR A 178 -9.21 -2.77 11.07
CA THR A 178 -7.93 -2.21 10.61
C THR A 178 -6.82 -3.25 10.64
N THR A 179 -5.81 -3.09 9.79
CA THR A 179 -4.67 -4.01 9.75
C THR A 179 -3.98 -4.09 11.12
N LEU A 180 -3.79 -2.95 11.80
CA LEU A 180 -3.19 -2.88 13.12
C LEU A 180 -4.02 -3.65 14.17
N ALA A 181 -5.33 -3.45 14.21
CA ALA A 181 -6.18 -4.14 15.17
C ALA A 181 -6.21 -5.65 14.95
N ILE A 182 -6.23 -6.09 13.68
CA ILE A 182 -6.13 -7.52 13.34
C ILE A 182 -4.81 -8.10 13.85
N TYR A 183 -3.69 -7.39 13.67
CA TYR A 183 -2.39 -7.82 14.16
C TYR A 183 -2.35 -7.91 15.69
N ILE A 184 -2.86 -6.91 16.41
CA ILE A 184 -2.94 -6.91 17.87
C ILE A 184 -3.79 -8.08 18.39
N LYS A 185 -4.92 -8.39 17.74
CA LYS A 185 -5.81 -9.51 18.12
C LYS A 185 -5.21 -10.88 17.82
N SER A 186 -4.37 -10.99 16.79
CA SER A 186 -3.90 -12.28 16.25
C SER A 186 -2.87 -13.00 17.12
N GLN A 187 -2.19 -12.30 18.02
CA GLN A 187 -1.12 -12.85 18.84
C GLN A 187 -1.17 -12.23 20.24
N LYS A 188 -1.11 -13.09 21.27
CA LYS A 188 -0.86 -12.62 22.63
C LYS A 188 0.57 -12.07 22.69
N ASP A 189 0.72 -10.84 23.17
CA ASP A 189 2.00 -10.16 23.38
C ASP A 189 2.82 -9.83 22.12
N VAL A 190 2.17 -9.32 21.06
CA VAL A 190 2.93 -8.72 19.95
C VAL A 190 3.72 -7.52 20.45
N SER A 191 5.04 -7.54 20.19
CA SER A 191 5.93 -6.41 20.46
C SER A 191 5.55 -5.18 19.63
N ASP A 192 5.55 -4.00 20.26
CA ASP A 192 5.30 -2.74 19.56
C ASP A 192 6.31 -2.48 18.43
N LYS A 193 7.54 -2.98 18.55
CA LYS A 193 8.53 -2.93 17.47
C LYS A 193 8.04 -3.70 16.24
N LEU A 194 7.50 -4.91 16.43
CA LEU A 194 7.02 -5.73 15.32
C LEU A 194 5.76 -5.14 14.69
N LEU A 195 4.88 -4.54 15.50
CA LEU A 195 3.72 -3.79 15.00
C LEU A 195 4.19 -2.60 14.17
N ARG A 196 5.08 -1.77 14.70
CA ARG A 196 5.65 -0.60 14.02
C ARG A 196 6.28 -0.99 12.69
N ASP A 197 7.13 -2.02 12.68
CA ASP A 197 7.83 -2.49 11.47
C ASP A 197 6.85 -2.98 10.40
N ASN A 198 5.80 -3.71 10.78
CA ASN A 198 4.77 -4.18 9.84
C ASN A 198 3.84 -3.07 9.36
N MET A 199 3.39 -2.18 10.24
CA MET A 199 2.46 -1.11 9.86
C MET A 199 3.15 -0.13 8.91
N LEU A 200 4.41 0.22 9.18
CA LEU A 200 5.19 1.05 8.28
C LEU A 200 5.44 0.35 6.93
N THR A 201 5.70 -0.96 6.96
CA THR A 201 5.80 -1.79 5.75
C THR A 201 4.52 -1.71 4.91
N PHE A 202 3.34 -1.91 5.52
CA PHE A 202 2.06 -1.82 4.80
C PHE A 202 1.76 -0.42 4.29
N ASN A 203 2.13 0.60 5.07
CA ASN A 203 1.93 1.99 4.69
C ASN A 203 2.73 2.34 3.42
N ILE A 204 4.05 2.13 3.46
CA ILE A 204 4.96 2.41 2.33
C ILE A 204 4.58 1.56 1.12
N ALA A 205 4.38 0.25 1.29
CA ALA A 205 4.06 -0.64 0.19
C ALA A 205 2.70 -0.34 -0.45
N GLY A 206 1.68 0.00 0.34
CA GLY A 206 0.32 0.24 -0.13
C GLY A 206 0.13 1.61 -0.79
N GLN A 207 0.80 2.63 -0.27
CA GLN A 207 0.66 4.00 -0.73
C GLN A 207 1.36 4.22 -2.09
N SER A 208 2.69 4.21 -2.13
CA SER A 208 3.46 4.72 -3.27
C SER A 208 3.30 3.87 -4.53
N THR A 209 3.17 2.56 -4.38
CA THR A 209 2.96 1.65 -5.52
C THR A 209 1.58 1.86 -6.16
N THR A 210 0.55 2.06 -5.34
CA THR A 210 -0.81 2.33 -5.82
C THR A 210 -0.91 3.73 -6.43
N ALA A 211 -0.27 4.73 -5.81
CA ALA A 211 -0.22 6.11 -6.33
C ALA A 211 0.36 6.15 -7.75
N ALA A 212 1.52 5.49 -7.93
CA ALA A 212 2.17 5.39 -9.23
C ALA A 212 1.30 4.63 -10.24
N SER A 213 0.70 3.51 -9.85
CA SER A 213 -0.19 2.72 -10.71
C SER A 213 -1.36 3.55 -11.23
N LEU A 214 -2.07 4.24 -10.33
CA LEU A 214 -3.23 5.06 -10.68
C LEU A 214 -2.85 6.26 -11.55
N SER A 215 -1.72 6.91 -11.24
CA SER A 215 -1.21 8.03 -12.03
C SER A 215 -0.96 7.63 -13.49
N TRP A 216 -0.27 6.50 -13.70
CA TRP A 216 -0.02 5.97 -15.03
C TRP A 216 -1.29 5.48 -15.73
N PHE A 217 -2.20 4.85 -14.98
CA PHE A 217 -3.47 4.36 -15.51
C PHE A 217 -4.30 5.51 -16.08
N PHE A 218 -4.55 6.55 -15.29
CA PHE A 218 -5.32 7.70 -15.76
C PHE A 218 -4.62 8.45 -16.88
N TRP A 219 -3.28 8.59 -16.83
CA TRP A 219 -2.53 9.18 -17.93
C TRP A 219 -2.73 8.41 -19.24
N LEU A 220 -2.65 7.08 -19.21
CA LEU A 220 -2.88 6.23 -20.38
C LEU A 220 -4.31 6.30 -20.89
N VAL A 221 -5.31 6.28 -19.99
CA VAL A 221 -6.72 6.41 -20.37
C VAL A 221 -6.97 7.76 -21.05
N CYS A 222 -6.50 8.87 -20.48
CA CYS A 222 -6.62 10.20 -21.07
C CYS A 222 -5.92 10.32 -22.44
N LYS A 223 -4.86 9.54 -22.69
CA LYS A 223 -4.17 9.51 -23.99
C LYS A 223 -4.83 8.58 -25.01
N ASN A 224 -5.79 7.75 -24.60
CA ASN A 224 -6.44 6.77 -25.45
C ASN A 224 -7.98 6.85 -25.31
N PRO A 225 -8.65 7.83 -25.95
CA PRO A 225 -10.10 8.03 -25.81
C PRO A 225 -10.95 6.81 -26.17
N HIS A 226 -10.46 5.95 -27.07
CA HIS A 226 -11.14 4.70 -27.43
C HIS A 226 -11.13 3.66 -26.29
N VAL A 227 -10.08 3.65 -25.45
CA VAL A 227 -10.01 2.81 -24.25
C VAL A 227 -10.95 3.36 -23.19
N GLU A 228 -10.93 4.69 -22.99
CA GLU A 228 -11.86 5.38 -22.08
C GLU A 228 -13.33 5.06 -22.43
N ALA A 229 -13.72 5.20 -23.69
CA ALA A 229 -15.09 4.93 -24.14
C ALA A 229 -15.53 3.49 -23.83
N LYS A 230 -14.65 2.50 -24.06
CA LYS A 230 -14.94 1.09 -23.74
C LYS A 230 -15.02 0.81 -22.24
N ILE A 231 -14.18 1.47 -21.44
CA ILE A 231 -14.28 1.39 -19.97
C ILE A 231 -15.64 1.96 -19.51
N LEU A 232 -16.05 3.10 -20.04
CA LEU A 232 -17.33 3.73 -19.68
C LEU A 232 -18.53 2.89 -20.14
N GLU A 233 -18.47 2.27 -21.31
CA GLU A 233 -19.48 1.33 -21.81
C GLU A 233 -19.59 0.12 -20.89
N GLU A 234 -18.47 -0.50 -20.52
CA GLU A 234 -18.45 -1.63 -19.58
C GLU A 234 -19.02 -1.24 -18.22
N LEU A 235 -18.62 -0.08 -17.68
CA LEU A 235 -19.15 0.43 -16.41
C LEU A 235 -20.67 0.60 -16.50
N GLY A 236 -21.19 1.28 -17.54
CA GLY A 236 -22.62 1.46 -17.73
C GLY A 236 -23.38 0.14 -17.79
N PHE A 237 -22.88 -0.84 -18.55
CA PHE A 237 -23.48 -2.17 -18.65
C PHE A 237 -23.46 -2.90 -17.31
N VAL A 238 -22.30 -3.05 -16.68
CA VAL A 238 -22.14 -3.83 -15.44
C VAL A 238 -22.89 -3.20 -14.27
N PHE A 239 -22.88 -1.86 -14.14
CA PHE A 239 -23.68 -1.19 -13.13
C PHE A 239 -25.17 -1.38 -13.40
N SER A 240 -25.66 -1.23 -14.63
CA SER A 240 -27.08 -1.45 -14.93
C SER A 240 -27.52 -2.90 -14.70
N GLU A 241 -26.69 -3.90 -15.02
CA GLU A 241 -27.08 -5.30 -14.93
C GLU A 241 -26.92 -5.86 -13.51
N LYS A 242 -25.77 -5.65 -12.88
CA LYS A 242 -25.46 -6.22 -11.56
C LYS A 242 -26.06 -5.40 -10.43
N MET A 243 -26.08 -4.07 -10.51
CA MET A 243 -26.64 -3.25 -9.43
C MET A 243 -28.15 -3.45 -9.34
N ASN A 244 -28.88 -3.51 -10.46
CA ASN A 244 -30.32 -3.76 -10.45
C ASN A 244 -30.66 -5.14 -9.87
N LYS A 245 -29.88 -6.19 -10.21
CA LYS A 245 -30.04 -7.53 -9.61
C LYS A 245 -29.73 -7.52 -8.11
N LEU A 246 -28.66 -6.85 -7.68
CA LEU A 246 -28.25 -6.79 -6.27
C LEU A 246 -29.20 -5.95 -5.41
N LEU A 247 -29.76 -4.87 -5.96
CA LEU A 247 -30.79 -4.04 -5.32
C LEU A 247 -32.12 -4.80 -5.16
N GLN A 248 -32.51 -5.62 -6.15
CA GLN A 248 -33.68 -6.51 -6.00
C GLN A 248 -33.47 -7.58 -4.93
N VAL A 249 -32.29 -8.19 -4.86
CA VAL A 249 -31.94 -9.19 -3.82
C VAL A 249 -31.88 -8.56 -2.43
N LYS A 250 -31.39 -7.32 -2.30
CA LYS A 250 -31.40 -6.59 -1.02
C LYS A 250 -32.76 -6.02 -0.64
N GLY A 251 -33.65 -5.71 -1.60
CA GLY A 251 -35.04 -5.37 -1.32
C GLY A 251 -35.78 -6.46 -0.51
N ILE A 252 -35.28 -7.71 -0.56
CA ILE A 252 -35.78 -8.85 0.21
C ILE A 252 -35.07 -9.00 1.58
N LEU A 253 -33.85 -8.48 1.73
CA LEU A 253 -32.99 -8.65 2.92
C LEU A 253 -32.90 -7.41 3.83
N MET A 254 -33.55 -6.30 3.49
CA MET A 254 -33.61 -5.11 4.35
C MET A 254 -34.63 -5.34 5.48
N ARG A 255 -34.27 -6.21 6.43
CA ARG A 255 -34.71 -6.06 7.82
C ARG A 255 -33.54 -5.43 8.57
N GLU A 256 -33.81 -4.24 9.09
CA GLU A 256 -32.96 -3.40 9.93
C GLU A 256 -32.06 -4.23 10.87
N ASN A 257 -30.73 -4.21 10.66
CA ASN A 257 -29.72 -4.21 11.76
C ASN A 257 -28.24 -4.41 11.40
N GLU A 258 -27.79 -4.35 10.14
CA GLU A 258 -26.33 -4.39 9.88
C GLU A 258 -25.78 -3.02 9.46
N GLY A 259 -25.28 -2.30 10.48
CA GLY A 259 -24.43 -1.13 10.30
C GLY A 259 -23.21 -1.45 9.44
N TYR A 260 -22.88 -0.51 8.56
CA TYR A 260 -21.59 -0.38 7.86
C TYR A 260 -21.12 -1.51 6.91
N GLY A 261 -21.71 -2.71 6.87
CA GLY A 261 -21.17 -3.83 6.06
C GLY A 261 -21.77 -4.04 4.67
N GLY A 262 -22.83 -3.32 4.31
CA GLY A 262 -23.64 -3.67 3.14
C GLY A 262 -23.09 -3.22 1.78
N HIS A 263 -22.38 -2.09 1.72
CA HIS A 263 -22.12 -1.41 0.44
C HIS A 263 -20.79 -1.85 -0.19
N GLY A 264 -19.73 -2.03 0.60
CA GLY A 264 -18.44 -2.54 0.14
C GLY A 264 -18.54 -3.94 -0.45
N TRP A 265 -19.34 -4.82 0.15
CA TRP A 265 -19.61 -6.16 -0.40
C TRP A 265 -20.26 -6.10 -1.79
N CYS A 266 -21.21 -5.18 -2.00
CA CYS A 266 -21.86 -4.98 -3.29
C CYS A 266 -20.83 -4.51 -4.33
N LEU A 267 -20.00 -3.52 -3.96
CA LEU A 267 -18.93 -3.02 -4.83
C LEU A 267 -17.97 -4.14 -5.24
N MET A 268 -17.52 -4.98 -4.30
CA MET A 268 -16.66 -6.13 -4.61
C MET A 268 -17.29 -7.09 -5.62
N LYS A 269 -18.60 -7.34 -5.51
CA LYS A 269 -19.33 -8.19 -6.47
C LYS A 269 -19.45 -7.53 -7.84
N VAL A 270 -19.67 -6.23 -7.91
CA VAL A 270 -19.71 -5.46 -9.16
C VAL A 270 -18.34 -5.49 -9.84
N MET A 271 -17.27 -5.20 -9.10
CA MET A 271 -15.88 -5.16 -9.60
C MET A 271 -15.45 -6.44 -10.31
N SER A 272 -15.94 -7.61 -9.88
CA SER A 272 -15.65 -8.90 -10.55
C SER A 272 -16.15 -8.99 -12.00
N GLY A 273 -17.02 -8.07 -12.44
CA GLY A 273 -17.51 -8.01 -13.83
C GLY A 273 -16.78 -7.02 -14.73
N LEU A 274 -15.85 -6.22 -14.20
CA LEU A 274 -15.16 -5.16 -14.94
C LEU A 274 -13.90 -5.72 -15.62
N VAL A 275 -14.11 -6.59 -16.60
CA VAL A 275 -13.04 -7.36 -17.26
C VAL A 275 -12.15 -6.45 -18.11
N TYR A 276 -12.73 -5.54 -18.88
CA TYR A 276 -12.02 -4.60 -19.74
C TYR A 276 -11.26 -3.57 -18.92
N LEU A 277 -11.86 -3.01 -17.87
CA LEU A 277 -11.17 -2.15 -16.92
C LEU A 277 -9.97 -2.86 -16.29
N HIS A 278 -10.15 -4.11 -15.85
CA HIS A 278 -9.07 -4.92 -15.28
C HIS A 278 -7.94 -5.14 -16.30
N ALA A 279 -8.29 -5.46 -17.56
CA ALA A 279 -7.31 -5.63 -18.63
C ALA A 279 -6.53 -4.33 -18.92
N ALA A 280 -7.19 -3.18 -18.98
CA ALA A 280 -6.55 -1.88 -19.16
C ALA A 280 -5.60 -1.54 -17.99
N PHE A 281 -6.00 -1.88 -16.76
CA PHE A 281 -5.15 -1.72 -15.59
C PHE A 281 -3.93 -2.67 -15.61
N CYS A 282 -4.12 -3.93 -16.00
CA CYS A 282 -3.01 -4.87 -16.21
C CYS A 282 -2.03 -4.40 -17.27
N GLU A 283 -2.52 -3.85 -18.39
CA GLU A 283 -1.66 -3.30 -19.45
C GLU A 283 -0.88 -2.07 -18.96
N THR A 284 -1.49 -1.24 -18.12
CA THR A 284 -0.80 -0.14 -17.44
C THR A 284 0.36 -0.66 -16.60
N LEU A 285 0.14 -1.68 -15.78
CA LEU A 285 1.19 -2.27 -14.93
C LEU A 285 2.28 -2.97 -15.74
N ARG A 286 1.95 -3.50 -16.93
CA ARG A 286 2.93 -4.09 -17.85
C ARG A 286 3.85 -3.02 -18.46
N LEU A 287 3.29 -1.89 -18.86
CA LEU A 287 4.04 -0.78 -19.46
C LEU A 287 4.80 0.05 -18.42
N TYR A 288 4.18 0.30 -17.27
CA TYR A 288 4.68 1.16 -16.20
C TYR A 288 4.59 0.45 -14.84
N PRO A 289 5.41 -0.59 -14.61
CA PRO A 289 5.43 -1.29 -13.34
C PRO A 289 5.89 -0.34 -12.22
N PRO A 290 5.12 -0.16 -11.12
CA PRO A 290 5.50 0.71 -10.01
C PRO A 290 6.80 0.28 -9.33
N VAL A 291 7.01 -1.04 -9.21
CA VAL A 291 8.23 -1.64 -8.67
C VAL A 291 9.00 -2.26 -9.83
N LYS A 292 10.10 -1.62 -10.21
CA LYS A 292 10.89 -1.99 -11.40
C LYS A 292 11.95 -3.05 -11.16
N PHE A 293 12.41 -3.17 -9.91
CA PHE A 293 13.52 -4.04 -9.55
C PHE A 293 13.16 -4.86 -8.32
N ASN A 294 13.46 -6.15 -8.36
CA ASN A 294 13.39 -7.04 -7.23
C ASN A 294 14.72 -7.81 -7.10
N THR A 295 15.26 -7.86 -5.90
CA THR A 295 16.54 -8.55 -5.65
C THR A 295 16.30 -9.91 -5.02
N ARG A 296 16.97 -10.95 -5.54
CA ARG A 296 16.93 -12.31 -5.00
C ARG A 296 18.34 -12.81 -4.70
N GLY A 297 18.50 -13.46 -3.55
CA GLY A 297 19.72 -14.15 -3.18
C GLY A 297 19.67 -15.63 -3.56
N VAL A 298 20.75 -16.14 -4.14
CA VAL A 298 20.86 -17.56 -4.50
C VAL A 298 21.24 -18.37 -3.26
N LEU A 299 20.40 -19.34 -2.87
CA LEU A 299 20.63 -20.21 -1.71
C LEU A 299 21.33 -21.52 -2.09
N LYS A 300 21.01 -22.06 -3.26
CA LYS A 300 21.58 -23.28 -3.83
C LYS A 300 21.98 -22.99 -5.27
N GLU A 301 23.07 -23.61 -5.73
CA GLU A 301 23.49 -23.52 -7.13
C GLU A 301 22.37 -23.97 -8.06
N ASP A 302 22.18 -23.23 -9.16
CA ASP A 302 21.16 -23.51 -10.17
C ASP A 302 21.64 -23.05 -11.57
N VAL A 303 20.96 -23.51 -12.62
CA VAL A 303 21.26 -23.19 -14.02
C VAL A 303 20.07 -22.52 -14.67
N LEU A 304 20.26 -21.30 -15.17
CA LEU A 304 19.24 -20.52 -15.85
C LEU A 304 18.94 -21.09 -17.26
N PRO A 305 17.79 -20.74 -17.89
CA PRO A 305 17.41 -21.29 -19.19
C PRO A 305 18.40 -21.04 -20.34
N ASP A 306 19.28 -20.05 -20.21
CA ASP A 306 20.36 -19.72 -21.15
C ASP A 306 21.65 -20.54 -20.91
N GLY A 307 21.67 -21.40 -19.89
CA GLY A 307 22.84 -22.18 -19.46
C GLY A 307 23.74 -21.49 -18.43
N SER A 308 23.41 -20.25 -18.02
CA SER A 308 24.20 -19.50 -17.02
C SER A 308 24.08 -20.14 -15.63
N VAL A 309 25.21 -20.42 -14.98
CA VAL A 309 25.24 -21.01 -13.63
C VAL A 309 25.23 -19.93 -12.56
N VAL A 310 24.25 -19.97 -11.65
CA VAL A 310 24.16 -19.08 -10.49
C VAL A 310 24.57 -19.81 -9.22
N ARG A 311 25.45 -19.20 -8.41
CA ARG A 311 26.04 -19.86 -7.22
C ARG A 311 25.54 -19.26 -5.92
N PRO A 312 25.55 -20.02 -4.81
CA PRO A 312 25.18 -19.51 -3.50
C PRO A 312 25.93 -18.24 -3.09
N GLY A 313 25.18 -17.21 -2.69
CA GLY A 313 25.72 -15.89 -2.35
C GLY A 313 25.75 -14.89 -3.50
N ASN A 314 25.44 -15.30 -4.74
CA ASN A 314 25.18 -14.37 -5.83
C ASN A 314 23.84 -13.65 -5.58
N LEU A 315 23.78 -12.37 -5.98
CA LEU A 315 22.56 -11.57 -6.02
C LEU A 315 22.10 -11.47 -7.47
N GLY A 316 20.85 -11.85 -7.72
CA GLY A 316 20.15 -11.57 -8.97
C GLY A 316 19.24 -10.37 -8.81
N CYS A 317 19.16 -9.51 -9.83
CA CYS A 317 18.08 -8.55 -9.98
C CYS A 317 17.12 -9.09 -11.05
N MET A 318 15.86 -9.23 -10.69
CA MET A 318 14.75 -9.49 -11.60
C MET A 318 13.89 -8.24 -11.75
#